data_AF-A0A1F8R890-F1
#
_entry.id   AF-A0A1F8R890-F1
#
_cell.length_a   1.000
_cell.length_b   1.000
_cell.length_c   1.000
_cell.angle_alpha   90.00
_cell.angle_beta   90.00
_cell.angle_gamma   90.00
#
_symmetry.space_group_name_H-M   'P 1'
#
loop_
_entity.id
_entity.type
_entity.pdbx_description
1 polymer ?
#
loop_
_entity_poly.entity_id
_entity_poly.type
_entity_poly.pdbx_seq_one_letter_code
_entity_poly.pdbx_strand_id
1 'polypeptide(L)'
;MDVWTAIEASGFEKTYTTVTGALLDDEGVDAVLVIMGANHWLPGREVPGLFAGFRKDHPRKPVIAVAPLGDREIYLKMLRGFQAIGIPCYSADEDAVFALAALWRYRQRASSGA
;
A
#
# COMPACT_ATOMS: atom_id res chain seq x y z
N MET A 1 8.47 7.44 3.20
CA MET A 1 9.39 7.14 4.30
C MET A 1 10.24 5.96 3.88
N ASP A 2 11.56 6.07 3.97
CA ASP A 2 12.44 4.93 3.76
C ASP A 2 12.46 4.07 5.04
N VAL A 3 12.29 2.76 4.88
CA VAL A 3 12.17 1.80 5.98
C VAL A 3 13.24 0.71 5.95
N TRP A 4 14.23 0.79 5.05
CA TRP A 4 15.20 -0.29 4.87
C TRP A 4 15.92 -0.68 6.17
N THR A 5 16.42 0.30 6.92
CA THR A 5 17.11 0.06 8.20
C THR A 5 16.21 -0.60 9.24
N ALA A 6 14.91 -0.28 9.23
CA ALA A 6 13.93 -0.93 10.09
C ALA A 6 13.64 -2.36 9.64
N ILE A 7 13.60 -2.63 8.33
CA ILE A 7 13.49 -4.01 7.78
C ILE A 7 14.69 -4.83 8.24
N GLU A 8 15.92 -4.30 8.17
CA GLU A 8 17.12 -5.00 8.63
C GLU A 8 17.08 -5.30 10.14
N ALA A 9 16.60 -4.35 10.94
CA ALA A 9 16.56 -4.50 12.39
C ALA A 9 15.40 -5.37 12.90
N SER A 10 14.23 -5.31 12.25
CA SER A 10 12.96 -5.85 12.78
C SER A 10 12.25 -6.83 11.85
N GLY A 11 12.74 -7.03 10.63
CA GLY A 11 12.13 -7.85 9.60
C GLY A 11 11.05 -7.14 8.79
N PHE A 12 10.80 -7.64 7.57
CA PHE A 12 9.87 -7.05 6.62
C PHE A 12 8.45 -6.92 7.18
N GLU A 13 7.88 -8.03 7.69
CA GLU A 13 6.50 -8.09 8.17
C GLU A 13 6.23 -7.07 9.28
N LYS A 14 7.06 -7.10 10.33
CA LYS A 14 6.89 -6.23 11.49
C LYS A 14 7.03 -4.76 11.08
N THR A 15 8.00 -4.45 10.23
CA THR A 15 8.24 -3.08 9.78
C THR A 15 7.07 -2.55 8.97
N TYR A 16 6.62 -3.26 7.92
CA TYR A 16 5.53 -2.77 7.08
C TYR A 16 4.20 -2.70 7.84
N THR A 17 3.85 -3.69 8.66
CA THR A 17 2.60 -3.63 9.44
C THR A 17 2.60 -2.51 10.47
N THR A 18 3.70 -2.33 11.21
CA THR A 18 3.82 -1.27 12.23
C THR A 18 3.80 0.11 11.60
N VAL A 19 4.59 0.32 10.55
CA VAL A 19 4.70 1.61 9.87
C VAL A 19 3.39 1.98 9.18
N THR A 20 2.80 1.06 8.42
CA THR A 20 1.56 1.34 7.71
C THR A 20 0.42 1.60 8.69
N GLY A 21 0.33 0.83 9.79
CA GLY A 21 -0.63 1.10 10.86
C GLY A 21 -0.45 2.48 11.47
N ALA A 22 0.77 2.83 11.90
CA ALA A 22 1.05 4.13 12.50
C ALA A 22 0.72 5.31 11.56
N LEU A 23 1.04 5.20 10.27
CA LEU A 23 0.67 6.22 9.28
C LEU A 23 -0.84 6.31 9.06
N LEU A 24 -1.56 5.20 9.14
CA LEU A 24 -3.02 5.20 9.01
C LEU A 24 -3.73 5.73 10.27
N ASP A 25 -3.11 5.59 11.44
CA ASP A 25 -3.58 6.17 12.70
C ASP A 25 -3.35 7.70 12.77
N ASP A 26 -2.28 8.21 12.14
CA ASP A 26 -1.91 9.63 12.17
C ASP A 26 -2.94 10.54 11.47
N GLU A 27 -3.59 11.44 12.20
CA GLU A 27 -4.57 12.40 11.67
C GLU A 27 -3.99 13.36 10.62
N GLY A 28 -2.67 13.58 10.62
CA GLY A 28 -1.96 14.37 9.61
C GLY A 28 -1.74 13.64 8.28
N VAL A 29 -2.08 12.35 8.19
CA VAL A 29 -1.93 11.53 6.99
C VAL A 29 -3.30 11.19 6.39
N ASP A 30 -3.53 11.66 5.16
CA ASP A 30 -4.77 11.38 4.41
C ASP A 30 -4.73 10.08 3.60
N ALA A 31 -3.55 9.59 3.23
CA ALA A 31 -3.37 8.45 2.33
C ALA A 31 -1.99 7.79 2.50
N VAL A 32 -1.88 6.51 2.17
CA VAL A 32 -0.62 5.76 2.24
C VAL A 32 -0.32 5.05 0.91
N LEU A 33 0.86 5.31 0.35
CA LEU A 33 1.44 4.54 -0.75
C LEU A 33 2.50 3.60 -0.16
N VAL A 34 2.29 2.30 -0.33
CA VAL A 34 3.19 1.26 0.17
C VAL A 34 4.01 0.72 -1.01
N ILE A 35 5.28 1.12 -1.07
CA ILE A 35 6.21 0.72 -2.13
C ILE A 35 7.08 -0.44 -1.64
N MET A 36 7.14 -1.54 -2.38
CA MET A 36 7.90 -2.75 -2.03
C MET A 36 8.33 -3.53 -3.28
N GLY A 37 9.46 -4.23 -3.25
CA GLY A 37 9.84 -5.10 -4.38
C GLY A 37 8.90 -6.31 -4.53
N ALA A 38 8.69 -6.78 -5.76
CA ALA A 38 8.01 -8.04 -6.05
C ALA A 38 8.94 -9.25 -5.85
N ASN A 39 9.27 -9.53 -4.60
CA ASN A 39 10.17 -10.62 -4.19
C ASN A 39 9.51 -11.49 -3.11
N HIS A 40 10.13 -12.62 -2.78
CA HIS A 40 9.69 -13.52 -1.70
C HIS A 40 10.04 -12.96 -0.31
N TRP A 41 9.41 -11.85 0.08
CA TRP A 41 9.63 -11.23 1.40
C TRP A 41 9.20 -12.12 2.57
N LEU A 42 8.20 -12.97 2.36
CA LEU A 42 7.62 -13.84 3.38
C LEU A 42 7.62 -15.29 2.87
N PRO A 43 8.58 -16.14 3.30
CA PRO A 43 8.58 -17.54 2.93
C PRO A 43 7.26 -18.23 3.29
N GLY A 44 6.58 -18.81 2.29
CA GLY A 44 5.31 -19.53 2.49
C GLY A 44 4.07 -18.66 2.77
N ARG A 45 4.18 -17.33 2.69
CA ARG A 45 3.06 -16.40 2.92
C ARG A 45 3.00 -15.33 1.83
N GLU A 46 1.81 -14.79 1.62
CA GLU A 46 1.56 -13.75 0.63
C GLU A 46 1.55 -12.38 1.31
N VAL A 47 2.35 -11.44 0.77
CA VAL A 47 2.48 -10.07 1.30
C VAL A 47 1.14 -9.33 1.44
N PRO A 48 0.18 -9.43 0.49
CA PRO A 48 -1.12 -8.79 0.63
C PRO A 48 -1.86 -9.15 1.94
N GLY A 49 -1.65 -10.35 2.47
CA GLY A 49 -2.28 -10.79 3.72
C GLY A 49 -1.93 -9.90 4.92
N LEU A 50 -0.78 -9.21 4.89
CA LEU A 50 -0.37 -8.27 5.94
C LEU A 50 -1.25 -7.02 6.02
N PHE A 51 -1.96 -6.68 4.93
CA PHE A 51 -2.70 -5.43 4.78
C PHE A 51 -4.22 -5.61 4.85
N ALA A 52 -4.71 -6.84 5.02
CA ALA A 52 -6.13 -7.16 4.91
C ALA A 52 -7.01 -6.42 5.93
N GLY A 53 -6.49 -6.11 7.14
CA GLY A 53 -7.22 -5.38 8.17
C GLY A 53 -7.36 -3.88 7.90
N PHE A 54 -6.34 -3.26 7.30
CA PHE A 54 -6.23 -1.79 7.24
C PHE A 54 -7.39 -1.11 6.52
N ARG A 55 -7.93 -1.71 5.45
CA ARG A 55 -9.06 -1.12 4.73
C ARG A 55 -10.33 -1.07 5.59
N LYS A 56 -10.54 -2.09 6.43
CA LYS A 56 -11.69 -2.16 7.34
C LYS A 56 -11.53 -1.16 8.48
N ASP A 57 -10.31 -1.05 9.01
CA ASP A 57 -10.02 -0.22 10.19
C ASP A 57 -9.91 1.27 9.82
N HIS A 58 -9.49 1.59 8.59
CA HIS A 58 -9.31 2.95 8.08
C HIS A 58 -10.05 3.20 6.75
N PRO A 59 -11.39 3.08 6.70
CA PRO A 59 -12.15 3.09 5.45
C PRO A 59 -12.09 4.41 4.67
N ARG A 60 -11.63 5.49 5.30
CA ARG A 60 -11.53 6.84 4.71
C ARG A 60 -10.13 7.18 4.19
N LYS A 61 -9.10 6.40 4.54
CA LYS A 61 -7.71 6.65 4.14
C LYS A 61 -7.32 5.63 3.08
N PRO A 62 -7.17 6.01 1.81
CA PRO A 62 -6.79 5.07 0.76
C PRO A 62 -5.39 4.52 1.02
N VAL A 63 -5.26 3.20 0.87
CA VAL A 63 -3.98 2.48 0.81
C VAL A 63 -3.78 2.04 -0.64
N ILE A 64 -2.62 2.36 -1.21
CA ILE A 64 -2.23 1.95 -2.57
C ILE A 64 -0.91 1.19 -2.47
N ALA A 65 -0.82 0.02 -3.07
CA ALA A 65 0.41 -0.75 -3.16
C ALA A 65 1.15 -0.47 -4.47
N VAL A 66 2.48 -0.47 -4.43
CA VAL A 66 3.33 -0.36 -5.62
C VAL A 66 4.46 -1.37 -5.54
N ALA A 67 4.69 -2.07 -6.64
CA ALA A 67 5.81 -2.98 -6.79
C ALA A 67 6.58 -2.72 -8.09
N PRO A 68 7.47 -1.70 -8.09
CA PRO A 68 8.11 -1.23 -9.31
C PRO A 68 9.25 -2.13 -9.81
N LEU A 69 9.83 -2.93 -8.91
CA LEU A 69 10.98 -3.80 -9.19
C LEU A 69 10.68 -5.21 -8.70
N GLY A 70 11.42 -6.21 -9.22
CA GLY A 70 11.34 -7.60 -8.79
C GLY A 70 10.87 -8.54 -9.89
N ASP A 71 10.39 -9.72 -9.49
CA ASP A 71 9.95 -10.76 -10.40
C ASP A 71 8.51 -10.53 -10.88
N ARG A 72 8.26 -10.76 -12.17
CA ARG A 72 6.96 -10.54 -12.80
C ARG A 72 5.89 -11.50 -12.30
N GLU A 73 6.21 -12.76 -12.07
CA GLU A 73 5.24 -13.73 -11.57
C GLU A 73 4.86 -13.43 -10.13
N ILE A 74 5.84 -13.03 -9.31
CA ILE A 74 5.59 -12.57 -7.94
C ILE A 74 4.73 -11.30 -7.96
N TYR A 75 5.03 -10.33 -8.84
CA TYR A 75 4.20 -9.14 -9.00
C TYR A 75 2.76 -9.49 -9.34
N LEU A 76 2.53 -10.38 -10.31
CA LEU A 76 1.17 -10.78 -10.69
C LEU A 76 0.41 -11.47 -9.54
N LYS A 77 1.11 -12.22 -8.68
CA LYS A 77 0.52 -12.79 -7.45
C LYS A 77 0.15 -11.70 -6.46
N MET A 78 1.07 -10.76 -6.19
CA MET A 78 0.81 -9.61 -5.31
C MET A 78 -0.34 -8.75 -5.81
N LEU A 79 -0.38 -8.44 -7.11
CA LEU A 79 -1.45 -7.69 -7.76
C LEU A 79 -2.82 -8.34 -7.49
N ARG A 80 -2.95 -9.65 -7.75
CA ARG A 80 -4.19 -10.39 -7.50
C ARG A 80 -4.55 -10.41 -6.02
N GLY A 81 -3.58 -10.62 -5.14
CA GLY A 81 -3.81 -10.66 -3.69
C GLY A 81 -4.25 -9.31 -3.12
N PHE A 82 -3.63 -8.22 -3.55
CA PHE A 82 -4.03 -6.86 -3.15
C PHE A 82 -5.41 -6.50 -3.71
N GLN A 83 -5.69 -6.83 -4.98
CA GLN A 83 -7.02 -6.63 -5.57
C GLN A 83 -8.10 -7.41 -4.82
N ALA A 84 -7.83 -8.65 -4.39
CA ALA A 84 -8.77 -9.48 -3.64
C ALA A 84 -9.17 -8.87 -2.28
N ILE A 85 -8.28 -8.10 -1.64
CA ILE A 85 -8.58 -7.32 -0.43
C ILE A 85 -8.99 -5.87 -0.73
N GLY A 86 -9.10 -5.52 -2.01
CA GLY A 86 -9.52 -4.23 -2.53
C GLY A 86 -8.55 -3.08 -2.27
N ILE A 87 -7.26 -3.40 -2.31
CA ILE A 87 -6.16 -2.43 -2.37
C ILE A 87 -5.67 -2.37 -3.83
N PRO A 88 -5.69 -1.20 -4.49
CA PRO A 88 -5.06 -1.05 -5.81
C PRO A 88 -3.56 -1.34 -5.73
N CYS A 89 -3.04 -2.04 -6.73
CA CYS A 89 -1.61 -2.36 -6.82
C CYS A 89 -1.10 -2.00 -8.22
N TYR A 90 0.03 -1.31 -8.29
CA TYR A 90 0.65 -0.85 -9.55
C TYR A 90 2.09 -1.36 -9.66
N SER A 91 2.59 -1.46 -10.89
CA SER A 91 4.00 -1.79 -11.18
C SER A 91 4.87 -0.55 -11.43
N ALA A 92 4.31 0.66 -11.31
CA ALA A 92 5.02 1.91 -11.53
C ALA A 92 4.57 2.92 -10.48
N ASP A 93 5.52 3.68 -9.96
CA ASP A 93 5.25 4.70 -8.93
C ASP A 93 4.39 5.83 -9.51
N GLU A 94 4.61 6.18 -10.78
CA GLU A 94 3.87 7.23 -11.49
C GLU A 94 2.39 6.90 -11.58
N ASP A 95 2.04 5.66 -11.91
CA ASP A 95 0.64 5.22 -12.01
C ASP A 95 -0.08 5.30 -10.66
N ALA A 96 0.61 4.91 -9.58
CA ALA A 96 0.09 5.01 -8.22
C ALA A 96 -0.13 6.46 -7.79
N VAL A 97 0.81 7.35 -8.12
CA VAL A 97 0.69 8.78 -7.86
C VAL A 97 -0.44 9.41 -8.67
N PHE A 98 -0.59 9.04 -9.95
CA PHE A 98 -1.69 9.52 -10.78
C PHE A 98 -3.05 9.04 -10.26
N ALA A 99 -3.14 7.80 -9.80
CA ALA A 99 -4.33 7.27 -9.16
C ALA A 99 -4.69 8.05 -7.88
N LEU A 100 -3.71 8.31 -7.01
CA LEU A 100 -3.92 9.12 -5.81
C LEU A 100 -4.37 10.54 -6.16
N ALA A 101 -3.73 11.18 -7.13
CA ALA A 101 -4.10 12.52 -7.58
C ALA A 101 -5.53 12.55 -8.16
N ALA A 102 -5.95 11.49 -8.85
CA ALA A 102 -7.33 11.35 -9.33
C ALA A 102 -8.33 11.23 -8.17
N LEU A 103 -8.03 10.45 -7.14
CA LEU A 103 -8.85 10.37 -5.92
C LEU A 103 -8.98 11.73 -5.22
N TRP A 104 -7.86 12.46 -5.11
CA TRP A 104 -7.86 13.79 -4.51
C TRP A 104 -8.71 14.79 -5.31
N ARG A 105 -8.58 14.82 -6.65
CA ARG A 105 -9.42 15.65 -7.52
C ARG A 105 -10.90 15.29 -7.43
N TYR A 106 -11.21 13.99 -7.34
CA TYR A 106 -12.58 13.53 -7.17
C TYR A 106 -13.18 14.02 -5.84
N ARG A 107 -12.43 13.89 -4.74
CA ARG A 107 -12.83 14.40 -3.41
C ARG A 107 -13.14 15.89 -3.46
N GLN A 108 -12.29 16.70 -4.10
CA GLN A 108 -12.55 18.14 -4.21
C GLN A 108 -13.82 18.44 -5.00
N ARG A 109 -14.05 17.78 -6.13
CA ARG A 109 -15.28 17.98 -6.92
C ARG A 109 -16.52 17.58 -6.12
N ALA A 110 -16.46 16.46 -5.40
CA ALA A 110 -17.56 16.02 -4.53
C ALA A 110 -17.84 17.03 -3.40
N SER A 111 -16.80 17.65 -2.84
CA SER A 111 -16.95 18.67 -1.80
C SER A 111 -17.40 20.04 -2.32
N SER A 112 -17.12 20.39 -3.59
CA SER A 112 -17.53 21.66 -4.20
C SER A 112 -18.97 21.66 -4.74
N GLY A 113 -19.63 20.49 -4.77
CA GLY A 113 -21.04 20.34 -5.16
C GLY A 113 -22.01 20.23 -3.98
N ALA A 114 -21.54 20.44 -2.75
CA ALA A 114 -22.32 20.49 -1.52
C ALA A 114 -22.37 21.94 -0.99
#